data_AF-A0A2K3KJR9-F1
#
_entry.id   AF-A0A2K3KJR9-F1
#
_cell.length_a   1.000
_cell.length_b   1.000
_cell.length_c   1.000
_cell.angle_alpha   90.00
_cell.angle_beta   90.00
_cell.angle_gamma   90.00
#
_symmetry.space_group_name_H-M   'P 1'
#
loop_
_entity.id
_entity.type
_entity.pdbx_description
1 polymer ?
#
loop_
_entity_poly.entity_id
_entity_poly.type
_entity_poly.pdbx_seq_one_letter_code
_entity_poly.pdbx_strand_id
1 'polypeptide(L)'
;VGGSLNGSKTPDDHYCWQKPEDMDYPRPTTTIFEGPDLAGEMAAALAAASIVFQDDTTYSKKLLKGAETVFAFARDFGKRSTYSRGKPNIEPFYNSSGYFDEYMWGGAWLFYATGNSTYISLATDPNVPKHSNAFYMIPDLSVMSWDNKLPAAMLLLTRFRMFLSPGYPYEE
;
A
#
# COMPACT_ATOMS: atom_id res chain seq x y z
N VAL A 1 -10.51 -2.97 -12.52
CA VAL A 1 -11.70 -3.16 -13.40
C VAL A 1 -11.20 -3.91 -14.62
N GLY A 2 -11.86 -4.98 -15.02
CA GLY A 2 -11.26 -5.95 -15.91
C GLY A 2 -10.36 -6.94 -15.14
N GLY A 3 -9.97 -7.99 -15.84
CA GLY A 3 -9.09 -9.03 -15.36
C GLY A 3 -8.96 -10.13 -16.41
N SER A 4 -8.02 -11.04 -16.19
CA SER A 4 -7.87 -12.25 -16.98
C SER A 4 -7.79 -13.46 -16.05
N LEU A 5 -8.04 -14.64 -16.59
CA LEU A 5 -7.77 -15.91 -15.92
C LEU A 5 -6.59 -16.59 -16.58
N ASN A 6 -5.76 -17.26 -15.78
CA ASN A 6 -4.63 -18.00 -16.32
C ASN A 6 -5.11 -19.05 -17.34
N GLY A 7 -4.63 -18.96 -18.59
CA GLY A 7 -5.04 -19.85 -19.68
C GLY A 7 -6.44 -19.59 -20.23
N SER A 8 -6.99 -18.40 -20.04
CA SER A 8 -8.29 -18.00 -20.59
C SER A 8 -8.36 -18.21 -22.11
N LYS A 9 -9.51 -18.72 -22.57
CA LYS A 9 -9.84 -18.94 -23.99
C LYS A 9 -11.04 -18.13 -24.46
N THR A 10 -11.55 -17.25 -23.60
CA THR A 10 -12.67 -16.36 -23.87
C THR A 10 -12.16 -14.92 -23.87
N PRO A 11 -12.76 -14.00 -24.64
CA PRO A 11 -12.39 -12.59 -24.64
C PRO A 11 -12.27 -11.98 -23.23
N ASP A 12 -11.08 -11.47 -22.89
CA ASP A 12 -10.74 -10.79 -21.64
C ASP A 12 -9.48 -9.92 -21.81
N ASP A 13 -9.00 -9.31 -20.71
CA ASP A 13 -7.89 -8.35 -20.71
C ASP A 13 -6.58 -8.86 -21.30
N HIS A 14 -6.28 -10.17 -21.24
CA HIS A 14 -5.04 -10.71 -21.82
C HIS A 14 -5.30 -11.49 -23.11
N TYR A 15 -6.51 -12.02 -23.30
CA TYR A 15 -6.87 -12.72 -24.53
C TYR A 15 -6.99 -11.76 -25.72
N CYS A 16 -7.55 -10.56 -25.49
CA CYS A 16 -7.84 -9.60 -26.55
C CYS A 16 -6.67 -8.63 -26.80
N TRP A 17 -6.15 -8.60 -28.03
CA TRP A 17 -5.25 -7.54 -28.47
C TRP A 17 -6.01 -6.48 -29.28
N GLN A 18 -6.42 -5.41 -28.61
CA GLN A 18 -7.16 -4.32 -29.24
C GLN A 18 -6.90 -2.99 -28.52
N LYS A 19 -7.35 -1.89 -29.12
CA LYS A 19 -7.28 -0.59 -28.44
C LYS A 19 -8.25 -0.57 -27.25
N PRO A 20 -7.93 0.12 -26.15
CA PRO A 20 -8.79 0.15 -24.98
C PRO A 20 -10.18 0.75 -25.25
N GLU A 21 -10.30 1.71 -26.16
CA GLU A 21 -11.57 2.31 -26.57
C GLU A 21 -12.48 1.35 -27.38
N ASP A 22 -11.89 0.31 -27.97
CA ASP A 22 -12.59 -0.69 -28.78
C ASP A 22 -13.00 -1.93 -27.96
N MET A 23 -12.72 -1.95 -26.65
CA MET A 23 -13.04 -3.09 -25.79
C MET A 23 -14.55 -3.26 -25.59
N ASP A 24 -15.07 -4.41 -26.03
CA ASP A 24 -16.49 -4.80 -25.90
C ASP A 24 -16.73 -6.00 -24.96
N TYR A 25 -15.67 -6.64 -24.47
CA TYR A 25 -15.76 -7.76 -23.54
C TYR A 25 -16.11 -7.32 -22.10
N PRO A 26 -16.69 -8.20 -21.25
CA PRO A 26 -17.03 -7.85 -19.87
C PRO A 26 -15.81 -7.44 -19.04
N ARG A 27 -15.90 -6.30 -18.34
CA ARG A 27 -14.84 -5.77 -17.46
C ARG A 27 -15.30 -5.71 -16.00
N PRO A 28 -15.35 -6.85 -15.28
CA PRO A 28 -15.90 -6.90 -13.93
C PRO A 28 -15.04 -6.11 -12.93
N THR A 29 -15.67 -5.71 -11.82
CA THR A 29 -14.99 -5.15 -10.66
C THR A 29 -14.99 -6.16 -9.52
N THR A 30 -13.88 -6.27 -8.80
CA THR A 30 -13.79 -7.11 -7.60
C THR A 30 -13.72 -6.22 -6.37
N THR A 31 -14.67 -6.39 -5.46
CA THR A 31 -14.63 -5.77 -4.13
C THR A 31 -13.77 -6.61 -3.21
N ILE A 32 -12.91 -5.95 -2.44
CA ILE A 32 -11.98 -6.58 -1.51
C ILE A 32 -12.49 -6.36 -0.09
N PHE A 33 -12.77 -7.46 0.64
CA PHE A 33 -13.21 -7.41 2.03
C PHE A 33 -12.11 -7.78 3.03
N GLU A 34 -10.97 -8.25 2.54
CA GLU A 34 -9.73 -8.58 3.25
C GLU A 34 -8.58 -8.29 2.29
N GLY A 35 -7.53 -7.60 2.74
CA GLY A 35 -6.43 -7.15 1.88
C GLY A 35 -5.67 -5.99 2.49
N PRO A 36 -4.98 -6.22 3.62
CA PRO A 36 -4.28 -5.17 4.36
C PRO A 36 -3.02 -4.68 3.63
N ASP A 37 -2.43 -5.51 2.78
CA ASP A 37 -1.39 -5.17 1.81
C ASP A 37 -1.89 -4.10 0.83
N LEU A 38 -2.94 -4.41 0.06
CA LEU A 38 -3.51 -3.47 -0.90
C LEU A 38 -3.98 -2.18 -0.22
N ALA A 39 -4.66 -2.29 0.92
CA ALA A 39 -5.16 -1.14 1.65
C ALA A 39 -4.03 -0.31 2.30
N GLY A 40 -2.94 -0.94 2.73
CA GLY A 40 -1.75 -0.27 3.25
C GLY A 40 -1.04 0.54 2.18
N GLU A 41 -0.91 0.01 0.96
CA GLU A 41 -0.35 0.76 -0.17
C GLU A 41 -1.27 1.92 -0.59
N MET A 42 -2.59 1.69 -0.63
CA MET A 42 -3.56 2.78 -0.87
C MET A 42 -3.45 3.88 0.18
N ALA A 43 -3.27 3.52 1.45
CA ALA A 43 -3.08 4.49 2.52
C ALA A 43 -1.81 5.32 2.31
N ALA A 44 -0.69 4.65 2.00
CA ALA A 44 0.59 5.29 1.74
C ALA A 44 0.49 6.27 0.57
N ALA A 45 -0.10 5.85 -0.55
CA ALA A 45 -0.28 6.70 -1.73
C ALA A 45 -1.14 7.94 -1.43
N LEU A 46 -2.27 7.76 -0.73
CA LEU A 46 -3.16 8.87 -0.36
C LEU A 46 -2.50 9.84 0.64
N ALA A 47 -1.77 9.31 1.63
CA ALA A 47 -1.03 10.13 2.59
C ALA A 47 0.09 10.91 1.90
N ALA A 48 0.90 10.27 1.06
CA ALA A 48 1.93 10.93 0.26
C ALA A 48 1.33 12.03 -0.64
N ALA A 49 0.23 11.73 -1.32
CA ALA A 49 -0.48 12.70 -2.15
C ALA A 49 -1.02 13.89 -1.34
N SER A 50 -1.52 13.67 -0.12
CA SER A 50 -1.98 14.77 0.73
C SER A 50 -0.88 15.77 1.09
N ILE A 51 0.36 15.32 1.20
CA ILE A 51 1.53 16.19 1.40
C ILE A 51 1.83 16.98 0.12
N VAL A 52 1.82 16.31 -1.05
CA VAL A 52 2.06 16.95 -2.35
C VAL A 52 1.03 18.05 -2.63
N PHE A 53 -0.25 17.80 -2.33
CA PHE A 53 -1.35 18.72 -2.59
C PHE A 53 -1.67 19.66 -1.43
N GLN A 54 -0.72 19.91 -0.51
CA GLN A 54 -0.95 20.74 0.69
C GLN A 54 -1.53 22.12 0.40
N ASP A 55 -1.19 22.73 -0.75
CA ASP A 55 -1.67 24.06 -1.15
C ASP A 55 -3.16 24.04 -1.52
N ASP A 56 -3.67 22.92 -2.03
CA ASP A 56 -5.11 22.66 -2.12
C ASP A 56 -5.59 22.00 -0.83
N THR A 57 -5.80 22.83 0.19
CA THR A 57 -6.17 22.38 1.53
C THR A 57 -7.44 21.52 1.57
N THR A 58 -8.39 21.72 0.65
CA THR A 58 -9.62 20.91 0.59
C THR A 58 -9.33 19.53 0.04
N TYR A 59 -8.54 19.45 -1.04
CA TYR A 59 -8.17 18.19 -1.65
C TYR A 59 -7.20 17.39 -0.77
N SER A 60 -6.19 18.05 -0.19
CA SER A 60 -5.25 17.43 0.76
C SER A 60 -5.98 16.78 1.95
N LYS A 61 -6.93 17.49 2.58
CA LYS A 61 -7.75 16.93 3.68
C LYS A 61 -8.60 15.74 3.24
N LYS A 62 -9.15 15.77 2.02
CA LYS A 62 -9.93 14.66 1.46
C LYS A 62 -9.05 13.42 1.26
N LEU A 63 -7.84 13.59 0.73
CA LEU A 63 -6.87 12.51 0.55
C LEU A 63 -6.43 11.92 1.89
N LEU A 64 -6.07 12.77 2.85
CA LEU A 64 -5.66 12.35 4.19
C LEU A 64 -6.77 11.57 4.89
N LYS A 65 -8.02 12.05 4.82
CA LYS A 65 -9.17 11.32 5.39
C LYS A 65 -9.34 9.95 4.74
N GLY A 66 -9.14 9.87 3.43
CA GLY A 66 -9.11 8.60 2.69
C GLY A 66 -8.02 7.68 3.22
N ALA A 67 -6.79 8.18 3.35
CA ALA A 67 -5.62 7.45 3.83
C ALA A 67 -5.85 6.83 5.22
N GLU A 68 -6.32 7.62 6.18
CA GLU A 68 -6.64 7.14 7.53
C GLU A 68 -7.73 6.07 7.52
N THR A 69 -8.74 6.23 6.66
CA THR A 69 -9.88 5.30 6.54
C THR A 69 -9.42 3.94 6.01
N VAL A 70 -8.64 3.94 4.92
CA VAL A 70 -8.16 2.67 4.33
C VAL A 70 -7.08 2.02 5.19
N PHE A 71 -6.25 2.79 5.91
CA PHE A 71 -5.30 2.22 6.85
C PHE A 71 -5.98 1.60 8.08
N ALA A 72 -7.05 2.21 8.57
CA ALA A 72 -7.87 1.59 9.62
C ALA A 72 -8.44 0.24 9.17
N PHE A 73 -8.92 0.14 7.93
CA PHE A 73 -9.30 -1.15 7.32
C PHE A 73 -8.13 -2.13 7.23
N ALA A 74 -6.95 -1.68 6.79
CA ALA A 74 -5.75 -2.52 6.73
C ALA A 74 -5.33 -3.05 8.11
N ARG A 75 -5.60 -2.31 9.18
CA ARG A 75 -5.22 -2.67 10.55
C ARG A 75 -6.27 -3.49 11.30
N ASP A 76 -7.47 -3.63 10.77
CA ASP A 76 -8.52 -4.46 11.36
C ASP A 76 -8.10 -5.95 11.35
N PHE A 77 -8.11 -6.57 12.53
CA PHE A 77 -7.75 -7.98 12.71
C PHE A 77 -8.62 -8.93 11.89
N GLY A 78 -9.90 -8.59 11.68
CA GLY A 78 -10.84 -9.37 10.87
C GLY A 78 -10.64 -9.22 9.36
N LYS A 79 -9.61 -8.50 8.92
CA LYS A 79 -9.29 -8.23 7.51
C LYS A 79 -7.96 -8.84 7.07
N ARG A 80 -7.32 -9.65 7.93
CA ARG A 80 -5.96 -10.18 7.74
C ARG A 80 -5.92 -11.40 6.82
N SER A 81 -6.00 -11.12 5.53
CA SER A 81 -5.69 -12.06 4.45
C SER A 81 -5.14 -11.23 3.29
N THR A 82 -4.09 -11.70 2.61
CA THR A 82 -3.51 -10.94 1.49
C THR A 82 -4.56 -10.73 0.40
N TYR A 83 -4.52 -9.58 -0.26
CA TYR A 83 -5.57 -9.23 -1.23
C TYR A 83 -5.62 -10.20 -2.42
N SER A 84 -4.54 -10.93 -2.70
CA SER A 84 -4.45 -11.91 -3.80
C SER A 84 -4.95 -13.31 -3.43
N ARG A 85 -4.97 -13.67 -2.15
CA ARG A 85 -5.14 -15.08 -1.72
C ARG A 85 -6.41 -15.71 -2.26
N GLY A 86 -6.26 -16.82 -3.01
CA GLY A 86 -7.37 -17.61 -3.50
C GLY A 86 -8.21 -16.90 -4.56
N LYS A 87 -7.69 -15.83 -5.17
CA LYS A 87 -8.38 -15.07 -6.23
C LYS A 87 -7.72 -15.38 -7.57
N PRO A 88 -8.34 -16.23 -8.42
CA PRO A 88 -7.72 -16.71 -9.66
C PRO A 88 -7.42 -15.61 -10.69
N ASN A 89 -8.06 -14.46 -10.57
CA ASN A 89 -7.87 -13.29 -11.43
C ASN A 89 -6.82 -12.29 -10.90
N ILE A 90 -6.20 -12.55 -9.74
CA ILE A 90 -5.20 -11.68 -9.11
C ILE A 90 -3.93 -12.47 -8.81
N GLU A 91 -4.07 -13.62 -8.13
CA GLU A 91 -2.95 -14.44 -7.65
C GLU A 91 -1.95 -14.81 -8.75
N PRO A 92 -2.33 -15.19 -9.99
CA PRO A 92 -1.36 -15.50 -11.02
C PRO A 92 -0.58 -14.30 -11.57
N PHE A 93 -0.99 -13.06 -11.26
CA PHE A 93 -0.44 -11.84 -11.85
C PHE A 93 0.29 -10.97 -10.83
N TYR A 94 -0.38 -10.70 -9.71
CA TYR A 94 0.15 -9.89 -8.61
C TYR A 94 -0.10 -10.61 -7.29
N ASN A 95 0.63 -11.70 -7.06
CA ASN A 95 0.54 -12.44 -5.81
C ASN A 95 1.27 -11.73 -4.67
N SER A 96 0.53 -11.25 -3.68
CA SER A 96 1.14 -10.64 -2.50
C SER A 96 1.84 -11.68 -1.63
N SER A 97 3.06 -11.37 -1.19
CA SER A 97 3.83 -12.21 -0.26
C SER A 97 3.54 -11.94 1.21
N GLY A 98 2.93 -10.80 1.54
CA GLY A 98 2.70 -10.36 2.92
C GLY A 98 2.06 -8.99 3.00
N TYR A 99 1.89 -8.48 4.22
CA TYR A 99 1.30 -7.16 4.45
C TYR A 99 1.99 -6.38 5.58
N PHE A 100 3.02 -6.95 6.20
CA PHE A 100 3.64 -6.35 7.39
C PHE A 100 4.59 -5.22 7.01
N ASP A 101 5.22 -5.29 5.84
CA ASP A 101 5.99 -4.20 5.27
C ASP A 101 5.09 -3.04 4.82
N GLU A 102 3.86 -3.30 4.36
CA GLU A 102 2.85 -2.24 4.13
C GLU A 102 2.42 -1.54 5.41
N TYR A 103 2.43 -2.21 6.57
CA TYR A 103 2.20 -1.52 7.84
C TYR A 103 3.34 -0.56 8.18
N MET A 104 4.59 -0.93 7.88
CA MET A 104 5.74 -0.03 8.06
C MET A 104 5.63 1.16 7.10
N TRP A 105 5.34 0.89 5.83
CA TRP A 105 5.23 1.87 4.76
C TRP A 105 4.08 2.86 4.98
N GLY A 106 2.86 2.35 5.14
CA GLY A 106 1.67 3.17 5.38
C GLY A 106 1.75 3.93 6.70
N GLY A 107 2.29 3.31 7.76
CA GLY A 107 2.53 3.99 9.04
C GLY A 107 3.54 5.14 8.91
N ALA A 108 4.64 4.95 8.17
CA ALA A 108 5.61 6.02 7.93
C ALA A 108 5.01 7.19 7.14
N TRP A 109 4.25 6.93 6.07
CA TRP A 109 3.60 8.00 5.30
C TRP A 109 2.51 8.73 6.07
N LEU A 110 1.67 8.03 6.81
CA LEU A 110 0.66 8.65 7.65
C LEU A 110 1.30 9.48 8.76
N PHE A 111 2.43 9.03 9.32
CA PHE A 111 3.21 9.87 10.22
C PHE A 111 3.71 11.14 9.51
N TYR A 112 4.23 11.06 8.29
CA TYR A 112 4.64 12.28 7.59
C TYR A 112 3.48 13.21 7.24
N ALA A 113 2.29 12.68 6.94
CA ALA A 113 1.12 13.47 6.56
C ALA A 113 0.36 14.07 7.76
N THR A 114 0.44 13.44 8.94
CA THR A 114 -0.37 13.81 10.13
C THR A 114 0.44 14.09 11.38
N GLY A 115 1.67 13.57 11.45
CA GLY A 115 2.58 13.47 12.60
C GLY A 115 1.95 13.03 13.89
N ASN A 116 0.85 12.31 13.77
CA ASN A 116 0.32 11.51 14.82
C ASN A 116 1.34 10.40 15.13
N SER A 117 1.95 10.47 16.30
CA SER A 117 3.01 9.56 16.75
C SER A 117 2.55 8.10 16.89
N THR A 118 1.24 7.84 16.89
CA THR A 118 0.70 6.47 16.88
C THR A 118 1.10 5.71 15.61
N TYR A 119 1.19 6.38 14.46
CA TYR A 119 1.58 5.75 13.20
C TYR A 119 3.06 5.35 13.18
N ILE A 120 3.96 6.22 13.66
CA ILE A 120 5.38 5.89 13.74
C ILE A 120 5.65 4.83 14.83
N SER A 121 4.90 4.87 15.93
CA SER A 121 4.97 3.84 16.98
C SER A 121 4.59 2.47 16.42
N LEU A 122 3.57 2.39 15.56
CA LEU A 122 3.21 1.16 14.85
C LEU A 122 4.29 0.74 13.86
N ALA A 123 4.77 1.66 13.01
CA ALA A 123 5.77 1.35 11.98
C ALA A 123 7.11 0.88 12.56
N THR A 124 7.38 1.21 13.84
CA THR A 124 8.58 0.82 14.58
C THR A 124 8.32 -0.20 15.70
N ASP A 125 7.08 -0.69 15.85
CA ASP A 125 6.74 -1.76 16.80
C ASP A 125 7.58 -2.99 16.45
N PRO A 126 8.37 -3.57 17.38
CA PRO A 126 9.29 -4.67 17.07
C PRO A 126 8.65 -5.90 16.41
N ASN A 127 7.35 -6.12 16.57
CA ASN A 127 6.65 -7.22 15.92
C ASN A 127 6.46 -6.97 14.42
N VAL A 128 6.29 -5.73 13.97
CA VAL A 128 6.05 -5.43 12.56
C VAL A 128 7.27 -5.77 11.67
N PRO A 129 8.50 -5.24 11.92
CA PRO A 129 9.68 -5.60 11.15
C PRO A 129 10.08 -7.06 11.34
N LYS A 130 9.74 -7.68 12.48
CA LYS A 130 9.95 -9.12 12.69
C LYS A 130 9.11 -9.95 11.74
N HIS A 131 7.81 -9.65 11.60
CA HIS A 131 6.92 -10.43 10.73
C HIS A 131 7.11 -10.13 9.23
N SER A 132 7.71 -9.00 8.87
CA SER A 132 8.12 -8.71 7.48
C SER A 132 9.54 -9.16 7.16
N ASN A 133 10.28 -9.77 8.10
CA ASN A 133 11.68 -10.15 7.94
C ASN A 133 12.64 -8.99 7.61
N ALA A 134 12.29 -7.79 8.05
CA ALA A 134 12.96 -6.53 7.71
C ALA A 134 14.48 -6.54 7.96
N PHE A 135 14.93 -7.19 9.04
CA PHE A 135 16.35 -7.22 9.44
C PHE A 135 17.10 -8.48 9.03
N TYR A 136 16.48 -9.35 8.24
CA TYR A 136 17.17 -10.51 7.67
C TYR A 136 17.84 -10.15 6.36
N MET A 137 19.03 -10.69 6.11
CA MET A 137 19.76 -10.50 4.86
C MET A 137 19.20 -11.40 3.74
N ILE A 138 17.94 -11.14 3.36
CA ILE A 138 17.26 -11.85 2.27
C ILE A 138 17.40 -10.99 1.01
N PRO A 139 18.10 -11.46 -0.05
CA PRO A 139 18.33 -10.67 -1.26
C PRO A 139 17.05 -10.11 -1.89
N ASP A 140 15.98 -10.90 -1.96
CA ASP A 140 14.70 -10.47 -2.55
C ASP A 140 14.03 -9.33 -1.77
N LEU A 141 14.26 -9.23 -0.46
CA LEU A 141 13.75 -8.15 0.38
C LEU A 141 14.59 -6.86 0.30
N SER A 142 15.74 -6.89 -0.38
CA SER A 142 16.60 -5.72 -0.55
C SER A 142 16.18 -4.81 -1.71
N VAL A 143 15.27 -5.26 -2.57
CA VAL A 143 14.81 -4.53 -3.74
C VAL A 143 13.39 -4.03 -3.51
N MET A 144 13.19 -2.71 -3.61
CA MET A 144 11.84 -2.13 -3.57
C MET A 144 11.06 -2.60 -4.79
N SER A 145 9.83 -3.04 -4.56
CA SER A 145 8.91 -3.43 -5.63
C SER A 145 7.48 -3.07 -5.27
N TRP A 146 6.53 -3.45 -6.12
CA TRP A 146 5.11 -3.35 -5.79
C TRP A 146 4.70 -4.31 -4.66
N ASP A 147 5.48 -5.37 -4.41
CA ASP A 147 5.21 -6.38 -3.38
C ASP A 147 6.04 -6.14 -2.11
N ASN A 148 7.29 -5.67 -2.22
CA ASN A 148 8.18 -5.43 -1.09
C ASN A 148 8.44 -3.93 -0.83
N LYS A 149 7.99 -3.42 0.32
CA LYS A 149 8.17 -2.02 0.73
C LYS A 149 9.35 -1.78 1.66
N LEU A 150 10.03 -2.84 2.12
CA LEU A 150 11.02 -2.73 3.19
C LEU A 150 12.12 -1.69 2.94
N PRO A 151 12.80 -1.67 1.76
CA PRO A 151 13.89 -0.71 1.54
C PRO A 151 13.41 0.73 1.61
N ALA A 152 12.22 1.01 1.08
CA ALA A 152 11.62 2.34 1.07
C ALA A 152 11.10 2.75 2.45
N ALA A 153 10.41 1.86 3.16
CA ALA A 153 9.94 2.10 4.51
C ALA A 153 11.12 2.37 5.46
N MET A 154 12.20 1.57 5.37
CA MET A 154 13.41 1.80 6.16
C MET A 154 14.06 3.14 5.86
N LEU A 155 14.15 3.53 4.59
CA LEU A 155 14.69 4.83 4.20
C LEU A 155 13.91 5.98 4.87
N LEU A 156 12.58 5.91 4.84
CA LEU A 156 11.71 6.88 5.52
C LEU A 156 11.93 6.91 7.04
N LEU A 157 12.04 5.74 7.67
CA LEU A 157 12.30 5.63 9.11
C LEU A 157 13.70 6.13 9.50
N THR A 158 14.71 5.92 8.64
CA THR A 158 16.05 6.49 8.79
C THR A 158 16.00 8.01 8.69
N ARG A 159 15.26 8.57 7.73
CA ARG A 159 15.05 10.03 7.64
C ARG A 159 14.44 10.57 8.94
N PHE A 160 13.39 9.95 9.46
CA PHE A 160 12.79 10.34 10.75
C PHE A 160 13.82 10.35 11.89
N ARG A 161 14.70 9.36 11.97
CA ARG A 161 15.74 9.29 13.02
C ARG A 161 16.87 10.30 12.85
N MET A 162 17.27 10.59 11.61
CA MET A 162 18.40 11.47 11.32
C MET A 162 18.03 12.95 11.34
N PHE A 163 16.81 13.29 10.92
CA PHE A 163 16.31 14.66 10.89
C PHE A 163 15.35 14.86 12.06
N LEU A 164 15.90 15.23 13.22
CA LEU A 164 15.19 15.45 14.49
C LEU A 164 14.14 16.58 14.42
N SER A 165 14.20 17.42 13.39
CA SER A 165 13.16 18.37 13.04
C SER A 165 12.45 17.83 11.79
N PRO A 166 11.30 17.15 11.92
CA PRO A 166 10.49 16.81 10.76
C PRO A 166 9.98 18.12 10.18
N GLY A 167 10.73 18.67 9.23
CA GLY A 167 10.30 19.85 8.49
C GLY A 167 8.92 19.59 7.90
N TYR A 168 7.99 20.52 8.15
CA TYR A 168 6.55 20.51 7.86
C TYR A 168 5.78 19.18 8.10
N PRO A 169 4.63 19.18 8.82
CA PRO A 169 3.92 20.32 9.42
C PRO A 169 4.34 20.67 10.85
N TYR A 170 5.53 20.23 11.32
CA TYR A 170 5.99 20.39 12.72
C TYR A 170 7.03 21.49 12.95
N GLU A 171 7.16 22.44 12.01
CA GLU A 171 7.97 23.64 12.23
C GLU A 171 7.14 24.71 12.95
N GLU A 172 7.16 24.67 14.28
CA GLU A 172 6.97 25.84 15.15
C GLU A 172 8.18 25.99 16.07
#